data_AF-A0A838JEI9-F1
#
_entry.id   AF-A0A838JEI9-F1
#
_cell.length_a   1.000
_cell.length_b   1.000
_cell.length_c   1.000
_cell.angle_alpha   90.00
_cell.angle_beta   90.00
_cell.angle_gamma   90.00
#
_symmetry.space_group_name_H-M   'P 1'
#
loop_
_entity.id
_entity.type
_entity.pdbx_description
1 polymer ?
#
loop_
_entity_poly.entity_id
_entity_poly.type
_entity_poly.pdbx_seq_one_letter_code
_entity_poly.pdbx_strand_id
1 'polypeptide(L)'
;LWQEILQGFQEGYFTPLSRHIFPLAEVQDAFRLMAQARHIGKIVLSFEKKQEVLISPQPQPLLSPDETYLITGGLGGLGLTVAEWMVERGARHLALLGRRAPSLAAQQVVESLRTQGARIEVLQADAASTGEMAAALQRIQAVLPPLRGIVHSAATLHDSILQNLDAQQFVSVLAPKVSGTWNLHQLTLNEPLKFFVLFSGGASIIGSPGQGNYASANSFLDGMAYYRHHLGLPALSINWGPWSDVGLAAQQANRGESMALHGFINIVPQQGTSALERLLRYGDRATQVAVLPLNVRQLRQSYPALAQASFFKRIVERQVSEAVHHNDVPLRQELLAAKIEERRNLLESHLQAQVAQVIRIAPDRIDTHVALNVMGLDSLMSLEIRNRFENSLGLTLQATLLWAYPTIHAQASYLAEKMEIPLDKQEVSDAERQKKEVPDTFVEEIREMPQEVVVDLLTRELEDLPSEFLN
;
A
#
# COMPACT_ATOMS: atom_id res chain seq x y z
N LEU A 1 36.16 -2.67 46.56
CA LEU A 1 36.23 -2.02 45.24
C LEU A 1 35.78 -0.55 45.22
N TRP A 2 34.48 -0.20 45.30
CA TRP A 2 34.07 1.23 45.21
C TRP A 2 34.67 2.12 46.32
N GLN A 3 34.73 1.60 47.55
CA GLN A 3 35.37 2.29 48.67
C GLN A 3 36.89 2.45 48.50
N GLU A 4 37.57 1.45 47.95
CA GLU A 4 39.01 1.51 47.67
C GLU A 4 39.32 2.52 46.55
N ILE A 5 38.47 2.60 45.51
CA ILE A 5 38.59 3.60 44.44
C ILE A 5 38.42 5.01 45.02
N LEU A 6 37.41 5.22 45.87
CA LEU A 6 37.19 6.52 46.53
C LEU A 6 38.35 6.91 47.44
N GLN A 7 38.87 5.95 48.22
CA GLN A 7 40.04 6.17 49.05
C GLN A 7 41.27 6.53 48.21
N GLY A 8 41.49 5.88 47.07
CA GLY A 8 42.54 6.24 46.12
C GLY A 8 42.41 7.65 45.53
N PHE A 9 41.19 8.17 45.33
CA PHE A 9 40.98 9.58 44.96
C PHE A 9 41.26 10.54 46.13
N GLN A 10 40.89 10.18 47.37
CA GLN A 10 41.14 11.00 48.56
C GLN A 10 42.62 11.09 48.91
N GLU A 11 43.36 9.99 48.73
CA GLU A 11 44.80 9.89 48.97
C GLU A 11 45.64 10.43 47.80
N GLY A 12 44.99 10.83 46.69
CA GLY A 12 45.64 11.46 45.54
C GLY A 12 46.29 10.49 44.54
N TYR A 13 46.12 9.17 44.72
CA TYR A 13 46.57 8.17 43.75
C TYR A 13 45.82 8.24 42.42
N PHE A 14 44.57 8.72 42.43
CA PHE A 14 43.76 8.93 41.25
C PHE A 14 43.37 10.40 41.08
N THR A 15 43.38 10.88 39.84
CA THR A 15 42.88 12.21 39.47
C THR A 15 41.67 12.07 38.55
N PRO A 16 40.60 12.86 38.75
CA PRO A 16 39.42 12.76 37.91
C PRO A 16 39.77 13.19 36.48
N LEU A 17 39.21 12.47 35.50
CA LEU A 17 39.35 12.86 34.11
C LEU A 17 38.78 14.26 33.88
N SER A 18 39.35 14.96 32.90
CA SER A 18 38.77 16.23 32.43
C SER A 18 37.31 16.03 32.04
N ARG A 19 36.44 16.99 32.41
CA ARG A 19 35.00 16.89 32.20
C ARG A 19 34.46 18.05 31.38
N HIS A 20 33.69 17.71 30.35
CA HIS A 20 32.86 18.66 29.61
C HIS A 20 31.43 18.57 30.16
N ILE A 21 31.01 19.59 30.90
CA ILE A 21 29.70 19.61 31.55
C ILE A 21 28.72 20.35 30.65
N PHE A 22 27.64 19.66 30.27
CA PHE A 22 26.51 20.25 29.58
C PHE A 22 25.30 20.27 30.50
N PRO A 23 24.50 21.35 30.51
CA PRO A 23 23.16 21.30 31.10
C PRO A 23 22.31 20.24 30.39
N LEU A 24 21.37 19.62 31.11
CA LEU A 24 20.47 18.63 30.51
C LEU A 24 19.69 19.19 29.29
N ALA A 25 19.35 20.48 29.29
CA ALA A 25 18.67 21.12 28.17
C ALA A 25 19.47 21.08 26.86
N GLU A 26 20.80 21.00 26.95
CA GLU A 26 21.74 20.99 25.83
C GLU A 26 22.22 19.57 25.50
N VAL A 27 21.43 18.55 25.86
CA VAL A 27 21.78 17.14 25.66
C VAL A 27 22.13 16.83 24.20
N GLN A 28 21.46 17.46 23.24
CA GLN A 28 21.77 17.27 21.81
C GLN A 28 23.19 17.72 21.46
N ASP A 29 23.67 18.82 22.04
CA ASP A 29 25.01 19.33 21.79
C ASP A 29 26.07 18.44 22.45
N ALA A 30 25.77 17.90 23.63
CA ALA A 30 26.61 16.91 24.30
C ALA A 30 26.78 15.63 23.43
N PHE A 31 25.68 15.10 22.89
CA PHE A 31 25.73 13.94 21.98
C PHE A 31 26.42 14.27 20.65
N ARG A 32 26.24 15.48 20.12
CA ARG A 32 26.92 15.92 18.89
C ARG A 32 28.44 15.99 19.10
N LEU A 33 28.90 16.54 20.23
CA LEU A 33 30.32 16.56 20.57
C LEU A 33 30.89 15.15 20.75
N MET A 34 30.11 14.25 21.37
CA MET A 34 30.48 12.84 21.53
C MET A 34 30.64 12.15 20.17
N ALA A 35 29.65 12.29 19.29
CA ALA A 35 29.62 11.65 17.96
C ALA A 35 30.76 12.14 17.06
N GLN A 36 31.20 13.39 17.22
CA GLN A 36 32.35 13.94 16.49
C GLN A 36 33.70 13.45 17.04
N ALA A 37 33.74 12.71 18.15
CA ALA A 37 34.95 12.26 18.83
C ALA A 37 35.97 13.38 19.16
N ARG A 38 35.48 14.61 19.36
CA ARG A 38 36.31 15.81 19.61
C ARG A 38 36.54 16.13 21.09
N HIS A 39 36.02 15.32 22.02
CA HIS A 39 36.15 15.55 23.46
C HIS A 39 37.37 14.81 24.03
N ILE A 40 38.03 15.41 25.02
CA ILE A 40 39.06 14.75 25.82
C ILE A 40 38.49 14.56 27.24
N GLY A 41 38.54 13.33 27.74
CA GLY A 41 37.99 12.99 29.07
C GLY A 41 36.53 12.54 29.00
N LYS A 42 35.66 13.08 29.86
CA LYS A 42 34.26 12.63 30.01
C LYS A 42 33.27 13.76 29.74
N ILE A 43 32.19 13.43 29.02
CA ILE A 43 31.03 14.30 28.87
C ILE A 43 30.08 14.01 30.03
N VAL A 44 29.63 15.04 30.73
CA VAL A 44 28.76 14.94 31.91
C VAL A 44 27.53 15.82 31.70
N LEU A 45 26.34 15.27 31.92
CA LEU A 45 25.09 16.03 31.93
C LEU A 45 24.79 16.48 33.37
N SER A 46 24.60 17.79 33.57
CA SER A 46 24.25 18.37 34.86
C SER A 46 22.75 18.67 34.96
N PHE A 47 22.17 18.30 36.11
CA PHE A 47 20.79 18.56 36.50
C PHE A 47 20.66 19.74 37.48
N GLU A 48 21.78 20.38 37.85
CA GLU A 48 21.82 21.37 38.93
C GLU A 48 21.25 22.73 38.50
N LYS A 49 21.24 23.04 37.20
CA LYS A 49 20.68 24.29 36.68
C LYS A 49 19.20 24.12 36.37
N LYS A 50 18.35 24.89 37.05
CA LYS A 50 16.97 25.13 36.60
C LYS A 50 17.02 25.90 35.27
N GLN A 51 16.70 25.22 34.19
CA GLN A 51 16.56 25.81 32.86
C GLN A 51 15.16 25.54 32.35
N GLU A 52 14.54 26.56 31.76
CA GLU A 52 13.29 26.39 31.04
C GLU A 52 13.60 25.73 29.70
N VAL A 53 13.04 24.54 29.50
CA VAL A 53 13.14 23.81 28.23
C VAL A 53 11.76 23.85 27.59
N LEU A 54 11.69 24.21 26.32
CA LEU A 54 10.48 24.02 25.52
C LEU A 54 10.23 22.52 25.38
N ILE A 55 9.43 21.98 26.27
CA ILE A 55 8.92 20.60 26.17
C ILE A 55 7.86 20.62 25.08
N SER A 56 8.06 19.83 24.02
CA SER A 56 6.93 19.42 23.19
C SER A 56 5.90 18.79 24.14
N PRO A 57 4.65 19.26 24.18
CA PRO A 57 3.65 18.70 25.09
C PRO A 57 3.62 17.18 24.89
N GLN A 58 3.67 16.45 26.00
CA GLN A 58 3.38 15.02 25.99
C GLN A 58 2.07 14.85 25.20
N PRO A 59 2.06 14.11 24.07
CA PRO A 59 0.88 14.02 23.25
C PRO A 59 -0.22 13.43 24.13
N GLN A 60 -1.28 14.20 24.37
CA GLN A 60 -2.41 13.72 25.14
C GLN A 60 -2.90 12.38 24.56
N PRO A 61 -3.37 11.45 25.40
CA PRO A 61 -3.93 10.20 24.90
C PRO A 61 -5.06 10.53 23.92
N LEU A 62 -4.92 10.05 22.68
CA LEU A 62 -5.86 10.31 21.60
C LEU A 62 -7.26 9.78 21.95
N LEU A 63 -7.28 8.62 22.62
CA LEU A 63 -8.46 7.92 23.07
C LEU A 63 -8.44 7.83 24.59
N SER A 64 -9.57 8.15 25.21
CA SER A 64 -9.78 8.10 26.65
C SER A 64 -10.58 6.85 27.02
N PRO A 65 -10.28 6.22 28.16
CA PRO A 65 -11.09 5.12 28.68
C PRO A 65 -12.50 5.57 29.10
N ASP A 66 -12.72 6.86 29.40
CA ASP A 66 -14.02 7.37 29.89
C ASP A 66 -14.91 7.97 28.79
N GLU A 67 -14.60 7.66 27.53
CA GLU A 67 -15.27 8.23 26.36
C GLU A 67 -15.73 7.13 25.40
N THR A 68 -16.80 7.42 24.66
CA THR A 68 -17.37 6.49 23.68
C THR A 68 -16.97 6.85 22.26
N TYR A 69 -16.68 5.83 21.46
CA TYR A 69 -16.41 5.96 20.03
C TYR A 69 -17.36 5.09 19.20
N LEU A 70 -18.05 5.70 18.23
CA LEU A 70 -18.97 5.04 17.31
C LEU A 70 -18.26 4.67 16.01
N ILE A 71 -18.34 3.40 15.61
CA ILE A 71 -17.85 2.92 14.31
C ILE A 71 -19.02 2.38 13.51
N THR A 72 -19.44 3.09 12.46
CA THR A 72 -20.47 2.58 11.53
C THR A 72 -19.83 1.72 10.45
N GLY A 73 -20.46 0.61 10.08
CA GLY A 73 -19.74 -0.46 9.40
C GLY A 73 -18.77 -1.18 10.34
N GLY A 74 -18.98 -1.05 11.66
CA GLY A 74 -18.09 -1.56 12.72
C GLY A 74 -17.97 -3.07 12.79
N LEU A 75 -18.89 -3.79 12.13
CA LEU A 75 -18.90 -5.26 12.05
C LEU A 75 -18.26 -5.79 10.76
N GLY A 76 -17.78 -4.90 9.88
CA GLY A 76 -16.99 -5.27 8.69
C GLY A 76 -15.50 -5.30 9.01
N GLY A 77 -14.69 -5.89 8.11
CA GLY A 77 -13.24 -6.07 8.33
C GLY A 77 -12.52 -4.78 8.76
N LEU A 78 -12.68 -3.68 8.02
CA LEU A 78 -12.07 -2.39 8.38
C LEU A 78 -12.58 -1.84 9.72
N GLY A 79 -13.89 -1.98 9.98
CA GLY A 79 -14.48 -1.50 11.23
C GLY A 79 -13.95 -2.25 12.45
N LEU A 80 -13.80 -3.57 12.34
CA LEU A 80 -13.21 -4.42 13.37
C LEU A 80 -11.72 -4.12 13.58
N THR A 81 -10.95 -3.96 12.51
CA THR A 81 -9.53 -3.55 12.60
C THR A 81 -9.36 -2.19 13.31
N VAL A 82 -10.24 -1.23 13.03
CA VAL A 82 -10.24 0.05 13.73
C VAL A 82 -10.65 -0.12 15.20
N ALA A 83 -11.64 -0.97 15.50
CA ALA A 83 -12.06 -1.24 16.87
C ALA A 83 -10.93 -1.87 17.70
N GLU A 84 -10.21 -2.86 17.15
CA GLU A 84 -9.03 -3.48 17.76
C GLU A 84 -7.97 -2.43 18.07
N TRP A 85 -7.58 -1.64 17.06
CA TRP A 85 -6.62 -0.56 17.24
C TRP A 85 -7.08 0.46 18.29
N MET A 86 -8.37 0.83 18.34
CA MET A 86 -8.87 1.77 19.33
C MET A 86 -8.72 1.23 20.77
N VAL A 87 -9.02 -0.05 21.00
CA VAL A 87 -8.88 -0.70 22.32
C VAL A 87 -7.40 -0.77 22.72
N GLU A 88 -6.51 -1.14 21.80
CA GLU A 88 -5.06 -1.13 22.00
C GLU A 88 -4.54 0.27 22.38
N ARG A 89 -5.16 1.33 21.85
CA ARG A 89 -4.80 2.73 22.12
C ARG A 89 -5.53 3.37 23.30
N GLY A 90 -6.25 2.57 24.08
CA GLY A 90 -6.80 2.97 25.37
C GLY A 90 -8.31 3.25 25.38
N ALA A 91 -9.01 3.12 24.26
CA ALA A 91 -10.46 3.19 24.27
C ALA A 91 -11.05 2.03 25.10
N ARG A 92 -12.09 2.31 25.88
CA ARG A 92 -12.81 1.30 26.67
C ARG A 92 -14.30 1.25 26.38
N HIS A 93 -14.86 2.21 25.67
CA HIS A 93 -16.27 2.19 25.26
C HIS A 93 -16.40 2.35 23.75
N LEU A 94 -16.89 1.31 23.09
CA LEU A 94 -17.12 1.32 21.65
C LEU A 94 -18.58 0.99 21.33
N ALA A 95 -19.14 1.67 20.34
CA ALA A 95 -20.39 1.30 19.71
C ALA A 95 -20.11 0.84 18.27
N LEU A 96 -20.37 -0.43 17.97
CA LEU A 96 -20.17 -0.99 16.63
C LEU A 96 -21.52 -1.12 15.93
N LEU A 97 -21.72 -0.32 14.90
CA LEU A 97 -22.99 -0.25 14.18
C LEU A 97 -22.87 -0.94 12.81
N GLY A 98 -23.86 -1.78 12.48
CA GLY A 98 -23.98 -2.39 11.17
C GLY A 98 -25.41 -2.79 10.84
N ARG A 99 -25.74 -2.93 9.55
CA ARG A 99 -27.10 -3.31 9.09
C ARG A 99 -27.50 -4.74 9.47
N ARG A 100 -26.51 -5.62 9.60
CA ARG A 100 -26.69 -7.05 9.83
C ARG A 100 -26.15 -7.42 11.21
N ALA A 101 -26.70 -8.48 11.79
CA ALA A 101 -26.12 -9.12 12.96
C ALA A 101 -24.64 -9.50 12.70
N PRO A 102 -23.78 -9.50 13.74
CA PRO A 102 -22.38 -9.86 13.59
C PRO A 102 -22.24 -11.32 13.15
N SER A 103 -21.36 -11.57 12.17
CA SER A 103 -20.96 -12.94 11.79
C SER A 103 -20.22 -13.63 12.94
N LEU A 104 -20.05 -14.95 12.87
CA LEU A 104 -19.29 -15.69 13.90
C LEU A 104 -17.86 -15.13 14.08
N ALA A 105 -17.17 -14.81 12.98
CA ALA A 105 -15.85 -14.18 13.04
C ALA A 105 -15.89 -12.79 13.71
N ALA A 106 -16.88 -11.96 13.38
CA ALA A 106 -17.04 -10.66 14.02
C ALA A 106 -17.39 -10.79 15.52
N GLN A 107 -18.20 -11.78 15.90
CA GLN A 107 -18.52 -12.07 17.29
C GLN A 107 -17.27 -12.47 18.09
N GLN A 108 -16.40 -13.30 17.51
CA GLN A 108 -15.13 -13.70 18.13
C GLN A 108 -14.22 -12.49 18.40
N VAL A 109 -14.10 -11.57 17.43
CA VAL A 109 -13.33 -10.32 17.62
C VAL A 109 -13.96 -9.47 18.71
N VAL A 110 -15.27 -9.24 18.66
CA VAL A 110 -15.98 -8.45 19.68
C VAL A 110 -15.78 -9.03 21.08
N GLU A 111 -15.84 -10.35 21.23
CA GLU A 111 -15.64 -11.00 22.51
C GLU A 111 -14.17 -10.91 22.98
N SER A 112 -13.20 -11.06 22.07
CA SER A 112 -11.79 -10.81 22.37
C SER A 112 -11.54 -9.38 22.87
N LEU A 113 -12.21 -8.38 22.31
CA LEU A 113 -12.08 -7.00 22.77
C LEU A 113 -12.75 -6.80 24.14
N ARG A 114 -13.84 -7.51 24.43
CA ARG A 114 -14.45 -7.51 25.77
C ARG A 114 -13.56 -8.11 26.83
N THR A 115 -12.86 -9.20 26.53
CA THR A 115 -11.89 -9.80 27.48
C THR A 115 -10.68 -8.90 27.75
N GLN A 116 -10.35 -8.00 26.83
CA GLN A 116 -9.36 -6.93 27.02
C GLN A 116 -9.88 -5.75 27.86
N GLY A 117 -11.11 -5.83 28.37
CA GLY A 117 -11.70 -4.83 29.26
C GLY A 117 -12.47 -3.71 28.54
N ALA A 118 -12.73 -3.84 27.23
CA ALA A 118 -13.58 -2.89 26.52
C ALA A 118 -15.07 -3.26 26.64
N ARG A 119 -15.91 -2.27 26.91
CA ARG A 119 -17.36 -2.40 26.80
C ARG A 119 -17.80 -2.09 25.36
N ILE A 120 -18.33 -3.10 24.68
CA ILE A 120 -18.78 -2.99 23.29
C ILE A 120 -20.29 -3.18 23.19
N GLU A 121 -20.98 -2.13 22.75
CA GLU A 121 -22.38 -2.18 22.35
C GLU A 121 -22.45 -2.43 20.83
N VAL A 122 -23.04 -3.56 20.45
CA VAL A 122 -23.29 -3.89 19.04
C VAL A 122 -24.70 -3.43 18.68
N LEU A 123 -24.81 -2.57 17.67
CA LEU A 123 -26.07 -1.95 17.28
C LEU A 123 -26.42 -2.35 15.85
N GLN A 124 -27.61 -2.92 15.67
CA GLN A 124 -28.12 -3.23 14.35
C GLN A 124 -28.98 -2.06 13.84
N ALA A 125 -28.46 -1.35 12.85
CA ALA A 125 -29.12 -0.19 12.24
C ALA A 125 -28.57 0.09 10.83
N ASP A 126 -29.42 0.61 9.96
CA ASP A 126 -29.00 1.24 8.71
C ASP A 126 -28.60 2.69 8.92
N ALA A 127 -27.34 3.02 8.60
CA ALA A 127 -26.85 4.39 8.66
C ALA A 127 -27.68 5.35 7.80
N ALA A 128 -28.22 4.88 6.68
CA ALA A 128 -29.06 5.69 5.79
C ALA A 128 -30.45 5.99 6.38
N SER A 129 -30.90 5.24 7.40
CA SER A 129 -32.18 5.43 8.08
C SER A 129 -32.04 6.42 9.24
N THR A 130 -32.65 7.61 9.09
CA THR A 130 -32.57 8.66 10.12
C THR A 130 -33.17 8.20 11.46
N GLY A 131 -34.28 7.46 11.43
CA GLY A 131 -34.94 6.94 12.63
C GLY A 131 -34.10 5.90 13.37
N GLU A 132 -33.51 4.95 12.64
CA GLU A 132 -32.63 3.94 13.24
C GLU A 132 -31.34 4.54 13.80
N MET A 133 -30.75 5.51 13.10
CA MET A 133 -29.58 6.24 13.61
C MET A 133 -29.88 7.06 14.86
N ALA A 134 -31.05 7.71 14.91
CA ALA A 134 -31.48 8.44 16.10
C ALA A 134 -31.67 7.48 17.30
N ALA A 135 -32.33 6.34 17.08
CA ALA A 135 -32.51 5.31 18.11
C ALA A 135 -31.17 4.72 18.59
N ALA A 136 -30.24 4.48 17.66
CA ALA A 136 -28.90 3.99 17.98
C ALA A 136 -28.11 4.98 18.84
N LEU A 137 -28.14 6.28 18.50
CA LEU A 137 -27.47 7.32 19.29
C LEU A 137 -28.10 7.51 20.68
N GLN A 138 -29.43 7.46 20.78
CA GLN A 138 -30.12 7.47 22.08
C GLN A 138 -29.72 6.27 22.94
N ARG A 139 -29.62 5.08 22.34
CA ARG A 139 -29.17 3.87 23.03
C ARG A 139 -27.73 4.03 23.54
N ILE A 140 -26.82 4.58 22.72
CA ILE A 140 -25.43 4.86 23.12
C ILE A 140 -25.41 5.79 24.34
N GLN A 141 -26.12 6.92 24.26
CA GLN A 141 -26.18 7.90 25.33
C GLN A 141 -26.75 7.33 26.64
N ALA A 142 -27.70 6.39 26.55
CA ALA A 142 -28.32 5.79 27.72
C ALA A 142 -27.40 4.82 28.47
N VAL A 143 -26.40 4.21 27.82
CA VAL A 143 -25.65 3.09 28.40
C VAL A 143 -24.14 3.22 28.41
N LEU A 144 -23.57 4.11 27.62
CA LEU A 144 -22.14 4.36 27.55
C LEU A 144 -21.82 5.80 27.99
N PRO A 145 -20.55 6.10 28.33
CA PRO A 145 -20.11 7.47 28.56
C PRO A 145 -20.30 8.38 27.34
N PRO A 146 -20.05 9.69 27.46
CA PRO A 146 -20.26 10.65 26.38
C PRO A 146 -19.57 10.26 25.07
N LEU A 147 -20.27 10.46 23.95
CA LEU A 147 -19.74 10.21 22.61
C LEU A 147 -18.71 11.29 22.26
N ARG A 148 -17.49 10.87 21.91
CA ARG A 148 -16.37 11.78 21.60
C ARG A 148 -15.72 11.54 20.27
N GLY A 149 -16.03 10.46 19.58
CA GLY A 149 -15.51 10.27 18.23
C GLY A 149 -16.36 9.35 17.39
N ILE A 150 -16.31 9.59 16.09
CA ILE A 150 -17.04 8.82 15.09
C ILE A 150 -16.08 8.41 13.99
N VAL A 151 -16.12 7.14 13.61
CA VAL A 151 -15.48 6.61 12.40
C VAL A 151 -16.57 6.03 11.49
N HIS A 152 -16.75 6.66 10.33
CA HIS A 152 -17.70 6.22 9.33
C HIS A 152 -17.02 5.34 8.29
N SER A 153 -17.03 4.02 8.52
CA SER A 153 -16.51 3.01 7.59
C SER A 153 -17.61 2.18 6.90
N ALA A 154 -18.86 2.64 6.92
CA ALA A 154 -19.95 1.97 6.24
C ALA A 154 -19.83 2.16 4.72
N ALA A 155 -19.87 1.07 3.98
CA ALA A 155 -19.81 1.11 2.52
C ALA A 155 -20.52 -0.10 1.91
N THR A 156 -20.89 0.04 0.64
CA THR A 156 -21.41 -1.04 -0.22
C THR A 156 -20.80 -0.83 -1.60
N LEU A 157 -20.49 -1.93 -2.29
CA LEU A 157 -19.98 -1.88 -3.66
C LEU A 157 -20.99 -2.46 -4.63
N HIS A 158 -21.05 -1.83 -5.81
CA HIS A 158 -21.72 -2.37 -6.97
C HIS A 158 -20.98 -1.93 -8.24
N ASP A 159 -19.98 -2.74 -8.58
CA ASP A 159 -19.14 -2.67 -9.78
C ASP A 159 -19.92 -2.65 -11.09
N SER A 160 -20.03 -1.53 -11.80
CA SER A 160 -20.61 -1.56 -13.16
C SER A 160 -20.19 -0.36 -14.00
N ILE A 161 -20.01 -0.59 -15.30
CA ILE A 161 -19.80 0.49 -16.26
C ILE A 161 -21.04 1.40 -16.30
N LEU A 162 -20.85 2.68 -16.61
CA LEU A 162 -21.93 3.67 -16.53
C LEU A 162 -23.17 3.31 -17.37
N GLN A 163 -22.97 2.65 -18.53
CA GLN A 163 -24.04 2.23 -19.42
C GLN A 163 -24.92 1.12 -18.82
N ASN A 164 -24.38 0.34 -17.87
CA ASN A 164 -25.04 -0.80 -17.24
C ASN A 164 -25.45 -0.52 -15.79
N LEU A 165 -25.26 0.72 -15.31
CA LEU A 165 -25.68 1.13 -13.97
C LEU A 165 -27.13 1.60 -14.00
N ASP A 166 -27.99 0.89 -13.27
CA ASP A 166 -29.34 1.39 -13.03
C ASP A 166 -29.39 2.36 -11.83
N ALA A 167 -30.49 3.13 -11.74
CA ALA A 167 -30.66 4.13 -10.69
C ALA A 167 -30.71 3.52 -9.28
N GLN A 168 -31.27 2.32 -9.12
CA GLN A 168 -31.40 1.67 -7.82
C GLN A 168 -30.04 1.19 -7.32
N GLN A 169 -29.23 0.58 -8.18
CA GLN A 169 -27.85 0.19 -7.92
C GLN A 169 -27.01 1.41 -7.56
N PHE A 170 -27.15 2.51 -8.32
CA PHE A 170 -26.46 3.76 -8.03
C PHE A 170 -26.81 4.29 -6.63
N VAL A 171 -28.10 4.45 -6.33
CA VAL A 171 -28.58 4.95 -5.02
C VAL A 171 -28.14 4.02 -3.89
N SER A 172 -28.15 2.70 -4.08
CA SER A 172 -27.76 1.74 -3.04
C SER A 172 -26.30 1.89 -2.59
N VAL A 173 -25.39 2.26 -3.51
CA VAL A 173 -23.97 2.50 -3.21
C VAL A 173 -23.78 3.86 -2.52
N LEU A 174 -24.56 4.87 -2.92
CA LEU A 174 -24.52 6.19 -2.31
C LEU A 174 -25.09 6.18 -0.89
N ALA A 175 -26.21 5.49 -0.65
CA ALA A 175 -26.99 5.54 0.58
C ALA A 175 -26.16 5.47 1.89
N PRO A 176 -25.28 4.47 2.11
CA PRO A 176 -24.53 4.39 3.37
C PRO A 176 -23.56 5.56 3.57
N LYS A 177 -22.99 6.12 2.49
CA LYS A 177 -22.00 7.21 2.57
C LYS A 177 -22.67 8.58 2.58
N VAL A 178 -23.64 8.80 1.71
CA VAL A 178 -24.33 10.07 1.53
C VAL A 178 -25.34 10.28 2.66
N SER A 179 -26.44 9.53 2.63
CA SER A 179 -27.48 9.64 3.65
C SER A 179 -26.94 9.28 5.04
N GLY A 180 -26.08 8.27 5.13
CA GLY A 180 -25.47 7.87 6.40
C GLY A 180 -24.62 8.95 7.05
N THR A 181 -23.75 9.61 6.27
CA THR A 181 -22.95 10.72 6.82
C THR A 181 -23.80 11.94 7.12
N TRP A 182 -24.82 12.23 6.30
CA TRP A 182 -25.74 13.33 6.57
C TRP A 182 -26.51 13.14 7.88
N ASN A 183 -27.03 11.93 8.10
CA ASN A 183 -27.70 11.55 9.35
C ASN A 183 -26.75 11.69 10.55
N LEU A 184 -25.54 11.13 10.46
CA LEU A 184 -24.53 11.28 11.50
C LEU A 184 -24.24 12.75 11.77
N HIS A 185 -24.09 13.57 10.74
CA HIS A 185 -23.82 14.99 10.91
C HIS A 185 -24.94 15.72 11.65
N GLN A 186 -26.18 15.59 11.17
CA GLN A 186 -27.34 16.28 11.73
C GLN A 186 -27.60 15.86 13.19
N LEU A 187 -27.52 14.55 13.47
CA LEU A 187 -27.81 14.01 14.79
C LEU A 187 -26.68 14.26 15.82
N THR A 188 -25.52 14.76 15.38
CA THR A 188 -24.34 15.00 16.23
C THR A 188 -23.81 16.43 16.15
N LEU A 189 -24.68 17.39 15.75
CA LEU A 189 -24.33 18.82 15.73
C LEU A 189 -23.98 19.35 17.13
N ASN A 190 -24.68 18.86 18.15
CA ASN A 190 -24.52 19.32 19.54
C ASN A 190 -23.62 18.38 20.37
N GLU A 191 -23.07 17.32 19.76
CA GLU A 191 -22.17 16.41 20.44
C GLU A 191 -20.75 16.97 20.44
N PRO A 192 -20.06 17.02 21.59
CA PRO A 192 -18.74 17.61 21.70
C PRO A 192 -17.65 16.61 21.24
N LEU A 193 -17.72 16.23 19.97
CA LEU A 193 -16.81 15.30 19.31
C LEU A 193 -15.39 15.87 19.24
N LYS A 194 -14.40 15.02 19.48
CA LYS A 194 -12.97 15.27 19.23
C LYS A 194 -12.61 14.99 17.78
N PHE A 195 -13.25 13.99 17.16
CA PHE A 195 -13.03 13.67 15.75
C PHE A 195 -14.28 13.11 15.07
N PHE A 196 -14.36 13.32 13.77
CA PHE A 196 -15.40 12.77 12.89
C PHE A 196 -14.70 12.31 11.60
N VAL A 197 -14.36 11.03 11.53
CA VAL A 197 -13.54 10.48 10.46
C VAL A 197 -14.42 9.78 9.43
N LEU A 198 -14.23 10.12 8.16
CA LEU A 198 -14.93 9.55 7.02
C LEU A 198 -13.96 8.68 6.22
N PHE A 199 -14.25 7.38 6.12
CA PHE A 199 -13.46 6.49 5.27
C PHE A 199 -13.95 6.62 3.84
N SER A 200 -13.29 7.51 3.10
CA SER A 200 -13.42 7.68 1.67
C SER A 200 -12.49 6.69 0.93
N GLY A 201 -12.49 6.75 -0.39
CA GLY A 201 -11.69 5.85 -1.24
C GLY A 201 -10.87 6.63 -2.25
N GLY A 202 -9.69 6.11 -2.62
CA GLY A 202 -8.85 6.70 -3.65
C GLY A 202 -9.57 6.91 -4.98
N ALA A 203 -10.61 6.12 -5.26
CA ALA A 203 -11.45 6.22 -6.45
C ALA A 203 -12.09 7.60 -6.66
N SER A 204 -12.33 8.41 -5.60
CA SER A 204 -12.83 9.78 -5.77
C SER A 204 -11.78 10.76 -6.31
N ILE A 205 -10.49 10.44 -6.14
CA ILE A 205 -9.38 11.27 -6.60
C ILE A 205 -8.93 10.83 -8.00
N ILE A 206 -8.76 9.51 -8.18
CA ILE A 206 -8.12 8.97 -9.39
C ILE A 206 -9.11 8.65 -10.50
N GLY A 207 -10.39 8.44 -10.18
CA GLY A 207 -11.40 7.96 -11.13
C GLY A 207 -11.12 6.52 -11.55
N SER A 208 -11.78 5.56 -10.90
CA SER A 208 -11.62 4.14 -11.22
C SER A 208 -12.70 3.69 -12.23
N PRO A 209 -12.33 3.12 -13.39
CA PRO A 209 -13.29 2.60 -14.36
C PRO A 209 -14.28 1.62 -13.72
N GLY A 210 -15.56 1.76 -14.07
CA GLY A 210 -16.63 0.93 -13.51
C GLY A 210 -17.05 1.29 -12.08
N GLN A 211 -16.45 2.31 -11.45
CA GLN A 211 -16.77 2.70 -10.07
C GLN A 211 -17.42 4.08 -9.98
N GLY A 212 -18.18 4.50 -11.00
CA GLY A 212 -18.77 5.85 -11.04
C GLY A 212 -19.67 6.18 -9.85
N ASN A 213 -20.50 5.22 -9.44
CA ASN A 213 -21.34 5.31 -8.23
C ASN A 213 -20.50 5.43 -6.95
N TYR A 214 -19.48 4.58 -6.77
CA TYR A 214 -18.63 4.55 -5.60
C TYR A 214 -17.73 5.79 -5.51
N ALA A 215 -17.16 6.24 -6.62
CA ALA A 215 -16.38 7.47 -6.70
C ALA A 215 -17.24 8.69 -6.34
N SER A 216 -18.50 8.74 -6.82
CA SER A 216 -19.46 9.80 -6.47
C SER A 216 -19.77 9.80 -4.96
N ALA A 217 -20.05 8.63 -4.39
CA ALA A 217 -20.33 8.49 -2.96
C ALA A 217 -19.15 8.93 -2.07
N ASN A 218 -17.92 8.61 -2.48
CA ASN A 218 -16.70 9.04 -1.78
C ASN A 218 -16.42 10.53 -1.96
N SER A 219 -16.67 11.09 -3.15
CA SER A 219 -16.54 12.53 -3.40
C SER A 219 -17.50 13.34 -2.51
N PHE A 220 -18.70 12.81 -2.24
CA PHE A 220 -19.61 13.42 -1.26
C PHE A 220 -19.00 13.44 0.15
N LEU A 221 -18.37 12.34 0.61
CA LEU A 221 -17.69 12.32 1.91
C LEU A 221 -16.60 13.38 1.99
N ASP A 222 -15.81 13.51 0.92
CA ASP A 222 -14.73 14.47 0.82
C ASP A 222 -15.27 15.90 0.94
N GLY A 223 -16.30 16.26 0.18
CA GLY A 223 -16.97 17.57 0.28
C GLY A 223 -17.66 17.79 1.63
N MET A 224 -18.27 16.76 2.20
CA MET A 224 -18.94 16.85 3.50
C MET A 224 -17.97 17.12 4.65
N ALA A 225 -16.75 16.60 4.56
CA ALA A 225 -15.70 16.93 5.53
C ALA A 225 -15.38 18.43 5.52
N TYR A 226 -15.22 19.04 4.32
CA TYR A 226 -15.02 20.49 4.19
C TYR A 226 -16.22 21.28 4.70
N TYR A 227 -17.44 20.86 4.37
CA TYR A 227 -18.65 21.50 4.86
C TYR A 227 -18.73 21.50 6.39
N ARG A 228 -18.52 20.34 7.03
CA ARG A 228 -18.55 20.22 8.49
C ARG A 228 -17.43 21.02 9.16
N HIS A 229 -16.23 21.03 8.57
CA HIS A 229 -15.11 21.84 9.05
C HIS A 229 -15.39 23.35 8.95
N HIS A 230 -16.06 23.81 7.88
CA HIS A 230 -16.46 25.22 7.74
C HIS A 230 -17.43 25.68 8.85
N LEU A 231 -18.22 24.75 9.40
CA LEU A 231 -19.10 25.00 10.56
C LEU A 231 -18.34 24.99 11.91
N GLY A 232 -17.00 24.86 11.90
CA GLY A 232 -16.18 24.76 13.10
C GLY A 232 -16.28 23.40 13.81
N LEU A 233 -16.86 22.39 13.15
CA LEU A 233 -16.99 21.04 13.70
C LEU A 233 -15.86 20.14 13.17
N PRO A 234 -15.36 19.17 13.96
CA PRO A 234 -14.30 18.29 13.50
C PRO A 234 -14.80 17.45 12.31
N ALA A 235 -13.93 17.28 11.32
CA ALA A 235 -14.13 16.36 10.20
C ALA A 235 -12.79 16.04 9.51
N LEU A 236 -12.58 14.77 9.19
CA LEU A 236 -11.45 14.30 8.41
C LEU A 236 -11.93 13.26 7.39
N SER A 237 -11.77 13.52 6.10
CA SER A 237 -11.93 12.51 5.06
C SER A 237 -10.60 11.84 4.74
N ILE A 238 -10.58 10.51 4.73
CA ILE A 238 -9.39 9.73 4.38
C ILE A 238 -9.68 8.94 3.11
N ASN A 239 -9.00 9.27 2.00
CA ASN A 239 -9.11 8.54 0.74
C ASN A 239 -8.17 7.33 0.78
N TRP A 240 -8.70 6.19 1.22
CA TRP A 240 -7.93 4.96 1.35
C TRP A 240 -7.66 4.28 0.01
N GLY A 241 -6.44 3.76 -0.15
CA GLY A 241 -6.10 2.78 -1.17
C GLY A 241 -6.69 1.40 -0.88
N PRO A 242 -6.41 0.39 -1.71
CA PRO A 242 -6.84 -0.97 -1.43
C PRO A 242 -6.19 -1.47 -0.13
N TRP A 243 -6.96 -2.12 0.74
CA TRP A 243 -6.44 -2.79 1.92
C TRP A 243 -6.26 -4.28 1.63
N SER A 244 -5.18 -4.89 2.14
CA SER A 244 -5.02 -6.34 2.10
C SER A 244 -5.93 -6.99 3.15
N ASP A 245 -6.41 -8.22 2.86
CA ASP A 245 -7.04 -9.15 3.80
C ASP A 245 -8.37 -8.70 4.46
N VAL A 246 -8.69 -7.40 4.44
CA VAL A 246 -9.87 -6.80 5.04
C VAL A 246 -10.49 -5.73 4.15
N GLY A 247 -11.75 -5.41 4.41
CA GLY A 247 -12.47 -4.37 3.70
C GLY A 247 -12.97 -4.79 2.32
N LEU A 248 -13.39 -3.80 1.54
CA LEU A 248 -14.10 -4.03 0.28
C LEU A 248 -13.21 -4.68 -0.80
N ALA A 249 -11.90 -4.39 -0.81
CA ALA A 249 -10.97 -4.96 -1.76
C ALA A 249 -10.71 -6.46 -1.52
N ALA A 250 -10.79 -6.93 -0.26
CA ALA A 250 -10.62 -8.33 0.09
C ALA A 250 -11.90 -9.18 -0.10
N GLN A 251 -13.08 -8.54 -0.21
CA GLN A 251 -14.37 -9.24 -0.38
C GLN A 251 -14.62 -9.75 -1.80
N GLN A 252 -13.85 -9.29 -2.78
CA GLN A 252 -13.91 -9.79 -4.15
C GLN A 252 -12.56 -10.40 -4.53
N ALA A 253 -12.59 -11.70 -4.86
CA ALA A 253 -11.40 -12.40 -5.33
C ALA A 253 -10.75 -11.62 -6.49
N ASN A 254 -9.43 -11.47 -6.42
CA ASN A 254 -8.57 -10.88 -7.46
C ASN A 254 -8.59 -9.34 -7.60
N ARG A 255 -9.38 -8.60 -6.81
CA ARG A 255 -9.47 -7.13 -6.96
C ARG A 255 -8.21 -6.39 -6.48
N GLY A 256 -7.72 -6.71 -5.28
CA GLY A 256 -6.48 -6.15 -4.75
C GLY A 256 -5.27 -6.51 -5.62
N GLU A 257 -5.26 -7.72 -6.18
CA GLU A 257 -4.23 -8.19 -7.10
C GLU A 257 -4.27 -7.42 -8.42
N SER A 258 -5.46 -7.24 -9.02
CA SER A 258 -5.63 -6.45 -10.25
C SER A 258 -5.18 -4.98 -10.08
N MET A 259 -5.47 -4.35 -8.94
CA MET A 259 -5.01 -2.99 -8.67
C MET A 259 -3.49 -2.90 -8.47
N ALA A 260 -2.87 -3.91 -7.86
CA ALA A 260 -1.43 -4.01 -7.75
C ALA A 260 -0.75 -4.06 -9.13
N LEU A 261 -1.36 -4.71 -10.13
CA LEU A 261 -0.85 -4.72 -11.51
C LEU A 261 -0.77 -3.32 -12.14
N HIS A 262 -1.53 -2.35 -11.62
CA HIS A 262 -1.57 -0.98 -12.13
C HIS A 262 -0.85 0.03 -11.21
N GLY A 263 -0.02 -0.46 -10.28
CA GLY A 263 0.82 0.37 -9.43
C GLY A 263 0.17 0.86 -8.14
N PHE A 264 -1.00 0.34 -7.76
CA PHE A 264 -1.60 0.62 -6.45
C PHE A 264 -1.28 -0.51 -5.47
N ILE A 265 -0.42 -0.23 -4.50
CA ILE A 265 0.05 -1.23 -3.54
C ILE A 265 -0.98 -1.36 -2.40
N ASN A 266 -1.24 -2.60 -1.97
CA ASN A 266 -2.15 -2.88 -0.86
C ASN A 266 -1.61 -2.34 0.46
N ILE A 267 -2.51 -1.74 1.24
CA ILE A 267 -2.28 -1.30 2.61
C ILE A 267 -2.55 -2.48 3.53
N VAL A 268 -1.53 -2.96 4.24
CA VAL A 268 -1.77 -3.95 5.30
C VAL A 268 -2.44 -3.28 6.51
N PRO A 269 -3.29 -4.00 7.28
CA PRO A 269 -4.06 -3.43 8.39
C PRO A 269 -3.26 -2.55 9.35
N GLN A 270 -2.06 -2.98 9.75
CA GLN A 270 -1.20 -2.26 10.69
C GLN A 270 -0.65 -0.95 10.10
N GLN A 271 -0.41 -0.90 8.78
CA GLN A 271 -0.02 0.33 8.10
C GLN A 271 -1.20 1.32 8.07
N GLY A 272 -2.40 0.81 7.78
CA GLY A 272 -3.62 1.60 7.76
C GLY A 272 -3.94 2.23 9.12
N THR A 273 -3.89 1.45 10.19
CA THR A 273 -4.13 1.97 11.56
C THR A 273 -3.00 2.89 12.05
N SER A 274 -1.74 2.64 11.65
CA SER A 274 -0.64 3.58 11.92
C SER A 274 -0.84 4.93 11.19
N ALA A 275 -1.33 4.89 9.94
CA ALA A 275 -1.66 6.11 9.21
C ALA A 275 -2.82 6.85 9.86
N LEU A 276 -3.89 6.14 10.26
CA LEU A 276 -5.03 6.71 10.99
C LEU A 276 -4.58 7.40 12.27
N GLU A 277 -3.71 6.76 13.07
CA GLU A 277 -3.20 7.37 14.30
C GLU A 277 -2.45 8.68 14.01
N ARG A 278 -1.57 8.70 13.01
CA ARG A 278 -0.82 9.92 12.66
C ARG A 278 -1.75 11.04 12.21
N LEU A 279 -2.78 10.71 11.42
CA LEU A 279 -3.77 11.68 10.97
C LEU A 279 -4.60 12.23 12.12
N LEU A 280 -4.98 11.40 13.08
CA LEU A 280 -5.72 11.88 14.26
C LEU A 280 -4.86 12.69 15.24
N ARG A 281 -3.55 12.41 15.32
CA ARG A 281 -2.64 13.15 16.21
C ARG A 281 -2.10 14.44 15.63
N TYR A 282 -1.90 14.49 14.32
CA TYR A 282 -1.17 15.58 13.66
C TYR A 282 -1.92 16.19 12.48
N GLY A 283 -3.15 15.73 12.22
CA GLY A 283 -3.97 16.11 11.07
C GLY A 283 -4.82 17.36 11.25
N ASP A 284 -4.66 18.13 12.33
CA ASP A 284 -5.39 19.39 12.56
C ASP A 284 -5.27 20.42 11.42
N ARG A 285 -4.35 20.19 10.47
CA ARG A 285 -4.11 21.05 9.31
C ARG A 285 -4.78 20.57 8.02
N ALA A 286 -5.35 19.36 7.97
CA ALA A 286 -5.86 18.77 6.74
C ALA A 286 -7.26 18.18 6.93
N THR A 287 -8.24 18.69 6.18
CA THR A 287 -9.62 18.18 6.17
C THR A 287 -9.77 16.91 5.32
N GLN A 288 -8.89 16.71 4.34
CA GLN A 288 -8.88 15.56 3.45
C GLN A 288 -7.46 15.08 3.22
N VAL A 289 -7.22 13.77 3.35
CA VAL A 289 -5.91 13.16 3.09
C VAL A 289 -6.04 11.85 2.32
N ALA A 290 -5.24 11.68 1.28
CA ALA A 290 -5.12 10.42 0.55
C ALA A 290 -4.02 9.54 1.13
N VAL A 291 -4.35 8.29 1.43
CA VAL A 291 -3.37 7.26 1.85
C VAL A 291 -3.33 6.20 0.76
N LEU A 292 -2.40 6.40 -0.18
CA LEU A 292 -2.25 5.59 -1.39
C LEU A 292 -0.78 5.15 -1.52
N PRO A 293 -0.42 3.92 -1.11
CA PRO A 293 0.86 3.35 -1.46
C PRO A 293 0.93 3.10 -2.97
N LEU A 294 1.96 3.62 -3.63
CA LEU A 294 2.06 3.60 -5.10
C LEU A 294 3.41 3.06 -5.56
N ASN A 295 3.38 2.18 -6.55
CA ASN A 295 4.50 1.98 -7.46
C ASN A 295 4.35 2.97 -8.61
N VAL A 296 5.01 4.12 -8.48
CA VAL A 296 4.90 5.24 -9.42
C VAL A 296 5.40 4.85 -10.83
N ARG A 297 6.34 3.89 -10.95
CA ARG A 297 6.78 3.39 -12.26
C ARG A 297 5.65 2.66 -12.97
N GLN A 298 5.00 1.72 -12.29
CA GLN A 298 3.85 0.98 -12.83
C GLN A 298 2.67 1.90 -13.10
N LEU A 299 2.40 2.86 -12.19
CA LEU A 299 1.36 3.88 -12.40
C LEU A 299 1.59 4.66 -13.70
N ARG A 300 2.84 5.04 -14.01
CA ARG A 300 3.18 5.75 -15.27
C ARG A 300 2.97 4.87 -16.51
N GLN A 301 3.25 3.57 -16.42
CA GLN A 301 3.06 2.64 -17.53
C GLN A 301 1.58 2.37 -17.78
N SER A 302 0.82 2.10 -16.72
CA SER A 302 -0.58 1.70 -16.80
C SER A 302 -1.54 2.89 -16.97
N TYR A 303 -1.21 4.04 -16.36
CA TYR A 303 -2.04 5.25 -16.36
C TYR A 303 -1.21 6.53 -16.62
N PRO A 304 -0.66 6.73 -17.83
CA PRO A 304 0.22 7.85 -18.13
C PRO A 304 -0.44 9.21 -17.91
N ALA A 305 -1.74 9.36 -18.24
CA ALA A 305 -2.48 10.60 -18.02
C ALA A 305 -2.65 10.92 -16.53
N LEU A 306 -2.95 9.90 -15.70
CA LEU A 306 -3.09 10.07 -14.25
C LEU A 306 -1.75 10.45 -13.62
N ALA A 307 -0.66 9.81 -14.03
CA ALA A 307 0.67 10.13 -13.52
C ALA A 307 1.15 11.55 -13.89
N GLN A 308 0.65 12.11 -14.99
CA GLN A 308 0.92 13.50 -15.39
C GLN A 308 -0.01 14.53 -14.74
N ALA A 309 -1.08 14.08 -14.07
CA ALA A 309 -2.01 14.98 -13.41
C ALA A 309 -1.29 15.80 -12.32
N SER A 310 -1.69 17.07 -12.17
CA SER A 310 -1.06 18.00 -11.23
C SER A 310 -1.02 17.48 -9.79
N PHE A 311 -2.01 16.66 -9.40
CA PHE A 311 -2.06 16.00 -8.10
C PHE A 311 -0.84 15.10 -7.84
N PHE A 312 -0.36 14.37 -8.84
CA PHE A 312 0.76 13.41 -8.70
C PHE A 312 2.13 14.01 -9.02
N LYS A 313 2.19 15.24 -9.56
CA LYS A 313 3.42 15.88 -10.06
C LYS A 313 4.59 15.78 -9.07
N ARG A 314 4.39 16.20 -7.82
CA ARG A 314 5.46 16.19 -6.79
C ARG A 314 5.94 14.78 -6.42
N ILE A 315 5.05 13.79 -6.49
CA ILE A 315 5.36 12.38 -6.19
C ILE A 315 6.23 11.81 -7.31
N VAL A 316 5.85 12.08 -8.57
CA VAL A 316 6.58 11.62 -9.75
C VAL A 316 7.96 12.27 -9.88
N GLU A 317 8.06 13.59 -9.67
CA GLU A 317 9.33 14.33 -9.76
C GLU A 317 10.36 13.88 -8.71
N ARG A 318 9.89 13.58 -7.49
CA ARG A 318 10.74 13.07 -6.40
C ARG A 318 11.36 11.73 -6.75
N GLN A 319 10.59 10.82 -7.32
CA GLN A 319 11.08 9.48 -7.65
C GLN A 319 12.06 9.50 -8.83
N VAL A 320 11.90 10.40 -9.80
CA VAL A 320 12.89 10.58 -10.88
C VAL A 320 14.22 11.06 -10.30
N SER A 321 14.20 11.97 -9.33
CA SER A 321 15.41 12.45 -8.67
C SER A 321 16.10 11.35 -7.85
N GLU A 322 15.33 10.53 -7.12
CA GLU A 322 15.85 9.37 -6.37
C GLU A 322 16.37 8.26 -7.30
N ALA A 323 15.74 8.03 -8.46
CA ALA A 323 16.18 7.04 -9.46
C ALA A 323 17.48 7.46 -10.18
N VAL A 324 17.67 8.77 -10.45
CA VAL A 324 18.93 9.29 -11.00
C VAL A 324 20.09 9.10 -10.02
N HIS A 325 19.83 9.13 -8.71
CA HIS A 325 20.79 8.76 -7.67
C HIS A 325 20.96 7.22 -7.49
N HIS A 326 20.09 6.40 -8.08
CA HIS A 326 20.14 4.92 -8.04
C HIS A 326 20.66 4.28 -9.33
N ASN A 327 21.23 5.05 -10.25
CA ASN A 327 22.04 4.49 -11.35
C ASN A 327 23.32 3.76 -10.85
N ASP A 328 23.58 3.78 -9.54
CA ASP A 328 24.47 2.86 -8.81
C ASP A 328 23.73 1.56 -8.42
N VAL A 329 23.23 0.81 -9.40
CA VAL A 329 22.70 -0.54 -9.14
C VAL A 329 23.88 -1.48 -8.86
N PRO A 330 23.93 -2.18 -7.70
CA PRO A 330 25.07 -3.03 -7.31
C PRO A 330 25.45 -4.06 -8.39
N LEU A 331 24.45 -4.69 -9.02
CA LEU A 331 24.67 -5.70 -10.05
C LEU A 331 25.28 -5.14 -11.33
N ARG A 332 24.94 -3.90 -11.74
CA ARG A 332 25.54 -3.29 -12.94
C ARG A 332 27.02 -3.03 -12.72
N GLN A 333 27.38 -2.54 -11.54
CA GLN A 333 28.78 -2.34 -11.15
C GLN A 333 29.53 -3.68 -11.04
N GLU A 334 28.89 -4.70 -10.46
CA GLU A 334 29.45 -6.06 -10.35
C GLU A 334 29.70 -6.67 -11.73
N LEU A 335 28.75 -6.56 -12.67
CA LEU A 335 28.90 -7.02 -14.05
C LEU A 335 30.01 -6.27 -14.78
N LEU A 336 30.14 -4.95 -14.61
CA LEU A 336 31.21 -4.16 -15.23
C LEU A 336 32.59 -4.49 -14.62
N ALA A 337 32.65 -4.83 -13.33
CA ALA A 337 33.87 -5.23 -12.64
C ALA A 337 34.28 -6.69 -12.94
N ALA A 338 33.32 -7.56 -13.26
CA ALA A 338 33.56 -8.95 -13.65
C ALA A 338 34.21 -9.05 -15.03
N LYS A 339 34.98 -10.14 -15.22
CA LYS A 339 35.56 -10.48 -16.53
C LYS A 339 34.45 -10.81 -17.54
N ILE A 340 34.70 -10.57 -18.82
CA ILE A 340 33.69 -10.69 -19.88
C ILE A 340 33.08 -12.11 -19.91
N GLU A 341 33.89 -13.13 -19.64
CA GLU A 341 33.53 -14.54 -19.61
C GLU A 341 32.61 -14.89 -18.42
N GLU A 342 32.66 -14.11 -17.33
CA GLU A 342 31.90 -14.35 -16.10
C GLU A 342 30.56 -13.59 -16.06
N ARG A 343 30.43 -12.53 -16.87
CA ARG A 343 29.24 -11.64 -16.89
C ARG A 343 27.95 -12.35 -17.22
N ARG A 344 27.98 -13.27 -18.19
CA ARG A 344 26.78 -14.00 -18.61
C ARG A 344 26.27 -14.88 -17.46
N ASN A 345 27.15 -15.64 -16.83
CA ASN A 345 26.79 -16.51 -15.71
C ASN A 345 26.26 -15.71 -14.52
N LEU A 346 26.86 -14.56 -14.21
CA LEU A 346 26.38 -13.68 -13.15
C LEU A 346 24.97 -13.14 -13.45
N LEU A 347 24.73 -12.68 -14.68
CA LEU A 347 23.43 -12.18 -15.10
C LEU A 347 22.37 -13.30 -15.11
N GLU A 348 22.67 -14.44 -15.70
CA GLU A 348 21.75 -15.60 -15.71
C GLU A 348 21.45 -16.09 -14.29
N SER A 349 22.44 -16.17 -13.40
CA SER A 349 22.24 -16.55 -11.99
C SER A 349 21.33 -15.56 -11.25
N HIS A 350 21.50 -14.25 -11.50
CA HIS A 350 20.64 -13.23 -10.92
C HIS A 350 19.20 -13.35 -11.42
N LEU A 351 19.01 -13.49 -12.74
CA LEU A 351 17.69 -13.65 -13.34
C LEU A 351 17.01 -14.93 -12.83
N GLN A 352 17.75 -16.04 -12.74
CA GLN A 352 17.30 -17.31 -12.20
C GLN A 352 16.83 -17.16 -10.74
N ALA A 353 17.56 -16.43 -9.90
CA ALA A 353 17.15 -16.15 -8.53
C ALA A 353 15.84 -15.34 -8.45
N GLN A 354 15.65 -14.36 -9.35
CA GLN A 354 14.41 -13.58 -9.41
C GLN A 354 13.22 -14.44 -9.87
N VAL A 355 13.41 -15.29 -10.87
CA VAL A 355 12.37 -16.20 -11.37
C VAL A 355 12.00 -17.24 -10.31
N ALA A 356 12.98 -17.82 -9.61
CA ALA A 356 12.77 -18.77 -8.52
C ALA A 356 11.91 -18.23 -7.38
N GLN A 357 12.06 -16.96 -7.04
CA GLN A 357 11.21 -16.33 -6.02
C GLN A 357 9.74 -16.25 -6.44
N VAL A 358 9.46 -16.11 -7.73
CA VAL A 358 8.09 -16.05 -8.27
C VAL A 358 7.49 -17.45 -8.40
N ILE A 359 8.25 -18.41 -8.95
CA ILE A 359 7.81 -19.81 -9.11
C ILE A 359 7.82 -20.56 -7.75
N ARG A 360 8.46 -20.00 -6.71
CA ARG A 360 8.61 -20.58 -5.37
C ARG A 360 9.30 -21.94 -5.35
N ILE A 361 10.31 -22.07 -6.20
CA ILE A 361 11.22 -23.22 -6.24
C ILE A 361 12.66 -22.76 -6.00
N ALA A 362 13.55 -23.69 -5.67
CA ALA A 362 14.95 -23.36 -5.47
C ALA A 362 15.60 -22.93 -6.81
N PRO A 363 16.47 -21.90 -6.84
CA PRO A 363 17.07 -21.38 -8.09
C PRO A 363 17.80 -22.43 -8.92
N ASP A 364 18.49 -23.37 -8.27
CA ASP A 364 19.21 -24.49 -8.88
C ASP A 364 18.32 -25.48 -9.62
N ARG A 365 16.99 -25.44 -9.40
CA ARG A 365 16.01 -26.28 -10.11
C ARG A 365 15.49 -25.65 -11.41
N ILE A 366 15.87 -24.41 -11.71
CA ILE A 366 15.43 -23.73 -12.92
C ILE A 366 16.49 -23.89 -14.00
N ASP A 367 16.17 -24.63 -15.06
CA ASP A 367 17.04 -24.69 -16.24
C ASP A 367 16.96 -23.37 -17.03
N THR A 368 18.11 -22.75 -17.30
CA THR A 368 18.18 -21.45 -18.00
C THR A 368 17.85 -21.54 -19.49
N HIS A 369 17.84 -22.73 -20.08
CA HIS A 369 17.55 -23.00 -21.50
C HIS A 369 16.12 -23.49 -21.74
N VAL A 370 15.41 -23.90 -20.69
CA VAL A 370 14.01 -24.32 -20.81
C VAL A 370 13.10 -23.10 -20.82
N ALA A 371 12.11 -23.13 -21.71
CA ALA A 371 11.13 -22.06 -21.82
C ALA A 371 10.29 -21.97 -20.52
N LEU A 372 10.19 -20.77 -19.97
CA LEU A 372 9.57 -20.53 -18.68
C LEU A 372 8.07 -20.89 -18.65
N ASN A 373 7.38 -20.80 -19.80
CA ASN A 373 5.97 -21.22 -19.93
C ASN A 373 5.75 -22.70 -19.63
N VAL A 374 6.73 -23.56 -19.93
CA VAL A 374 6.68 -25.00 -19.61
C VAL A 374 6.81 -25.25 -18.10
N MET A 375 7.35 -24.28 -17.34
CA MET A 375 7.49 -24.35 -15.89
C MET A 375 6.26 -23.84 -15.12
N GLY A 376 5.11 -23.70 -15.80
CA GLY A 376 3.86 -23.25 -15.19
C GLY A 376 3.76 -21.74 -15.02
N LEU A 377 4.50 -20.94 -15.80
CA LEU A 377 4.32 -19.50 -15.83
C LEU A 377 2.93 -19.14 -16.36
N ASP A 378 2.16 -18.43 -15.55
CA ASP A 378 0.95 -17.76 -16.00
C ASP A 378 1.23 -16.29 -16.39
N SER A 379 0.19 -15.60 -16.86
CA SER A 379 0.28 -14.19 -17.27
C SER A 379 0.59 -13.24 -16.10
N LEU A 380 0.27 -13.61 -14.85
CA LEU A 380 0.54 -12.80 -13.66
C LEU A 380 1.98 -12.96 -13.18
N MET A 381 2.48 -14.21 -13.14
CA MET A 381 3.86 -14.54 -12.83
C MET A 381 4.82 -13.88 -13.82
N SER A 382 4.43 -13.83 -15.10
CA SER A 382 5.17 -13.12 -16.14
C SER A 382 5.35 -11.64 -15.79
N LEU A 383 4.29 -10.98 -15.32
CA LEU A 383 4.36 -9.57 -14.95
C LEU A 383 5.19 -9.34 -13.67
N GLU A 384 5.09 -10.23 -12.68
CA GLU A 384 5.91 -10.16 -11.47
C GLU A 384 7.40 -10.31 -11.79
N ILE A 385 7.77 -11.29 -12.64
CA ILE A 385 9.15 -11.50 -13.09
C ILE A 385 9.68 -10.26 -13.80
N ARG A 386 8.90 -9.70 -14.73
CA ARG A 386 9.25 -8.45 -15.42
C ARG A 386 9.54 -7.33 -14.43
N ASN A 387 8.64 -7.11 -13.46
CA ASN A 387 8.78 -6.06 -12.46
C ASN A 387 10.04 -6.26 -11.60
N ARG A 388 10.36 -7.50 -11.25
CA ARG A 388 11.58 -7.83 -10.50
C ARG A 388 12.84 -7.56 -11.31
N PHE A 389 12.86 -7.87 -12.60
CA PHE A 389 13.96 -7.50 -13.48
C PHE A 389 14.09 -5.98 -13.61
N GLU A 390 13.00 -5.26 -13.84
CA GLU A 390 12.99 -3.80 -13.95
C GLU A 390 13.54 -3.12 -12.68
N ASN A 391 13.17 -3.62 -11.50
CA ASN A 391 13.62 -3.10 -10.21
C ASN A 391 15.09 -3.44 -9.92
N SER A 392 15.50 -4.69 -10.22
CA SER A 392 16.85 -5.15 -9.91
C SER A 392 17.91 -4.67 -10.90
N LEU A 393 17.52 -4.32 -12.14
CA LEU A 393 18.42 -3.85 -13.19
C LEU A 393 18.29 -2.34 -13.48
N GLY A 394 17.30 -1.67 -12.89
CA GLY A 394 17.00 -0.26 -13.19
C GLY A 394 16.42 -0.01 -14.59
N LEU A 395 16.13 -1.05 -15.37
CA LEU A 395 15.66 -0.95 -16.75
C LEU A 395 14.14 -0.83 -16.86
N THR A 396 13.66 -0.22 -17.94
CA THR A 396 12.23 -0.25 -18.33
C THR A 396 12.05 -1.31 -19.41
N LEU A 397 11.17 -2.29 -19.21
CA LEU A 397 11.03 -3.49 -20.03
C LEU A 397 9.64 -3.55 -20.68
N GLN A 398 9.55 -4.10 -21.89
CA GLN A 398 8.27 -4.27 -22.59
C GLN A 398 7.48 -5.44 -22.02
N ALA A 399 6.14 -5.38 -22.08
CA ALA A 399 5.27 -6.45 -21.57
C ALA A 399 5.46 -7.79 -22.29
N THR A 400 5.89 -7.76 -23.54
CA THR A 400 6.15 -8.93 -24.38
C THR A 400 7.51 -9.58 -24.13
N LEU A 401 8.34 -9.06 -23.21
CA LEU A 401 9.70 -9.55 -22.97
C LEU A 401 9.76 -11.08 -22.80
N LEU A 402 8.96 -11.62 -21.88
CA LEU A 402 8.96 -13.04 -21.55
C LEU A 402 8.42 -13.92 -22.69
N TRP A 403 7.65 -13.35 -23.61
CA TRP A 403 7.15 -14.03 -24.80
C TRP A 403 8.15 -13.98 -25.95
N ALA A 404 8.80 -12.83 -26.15
CA ALA A 404 9.84 -12.64 -27.15
C ALA A 404 11.11 -13.41 -26.80
N TYR A 405 11.42 -13.54 -25.50
CA TYR A 405 12.59 -14.22 -24.96
C TYR A 405 12.14 -15.24 -23.90
N PRO A 406 11.72 -16.45 -24.32
CA PRO A 406 11.07 -17.42 -23.43
C PRO A 406 12.02 -18.11 -22.43
N THR A 407 13.33 -18.02 -22.62
CA THR A 407 14.35 -18.65 -21.76
C THR A 407 15.14 -17.58 -20.99
N ILE A 408 15.67 -17.95 -19.82
CA ILE A 408 16.53 -17.04 -19.03
C ILE A 408 17.79 -16.68 -19.83
N HIS A 409 18.33 -17.64 -20.59
CA HIS A 409 19.47 -17.42 -21.48
C HIS A 409 19.20 -16.33 -22.54
N ALA A 410 18.02 -16.38 -23.18
CA ALA A 410 17.61 -15.38 -24.17
C ALA A 410 17.34 -14.02 -23.52
N GLN A 411 16.73 -14.00 -22.33
CA GLN A 411 16.50 -12.78 -21.56
C GLN A 411 17.80 -12.12 -21.13
N ALA A 412 18.79 -12.89 -20.65
CA ALA A 412 20.11 -12.39 -20.28
C ALA A 412 20.80 -11.67 -21.44
N SER A 413 20.71 -12.25 -22.64
CA SER A 413 21.28 -11.65 -23.86
C SER A 413 20.61 -10.31 -24.21
N TYR A 414 19.27 -10.27 -24.22
CA TYR A 414 18.51 -9.05 -24.49
C TYR A 414 18.75 -7.95 -23.43
N LEU A 415 18.76 -8.33 -22.16
CA LEU A 415 18.94 -7.38 -21.06
C LEU A 415 20.36 -6.81 -21.03
N ALA A 416 21.37 -7.63 -21.34
CA ALA A 416 22.75 -7.15 -21.45
C ALA A 416 22.93 -6.15 -22.60
N GLU A 417 22.32 -6.40 -23.76
CA GLU A 417 22.30 -5.46 -24.88
C GLU A 417 21.66 -4.13 -24.46
N LYS A 418 20.52 -4.19 -23.76
CA LYS A 418 19.81 -3.01 -23.26
C LYS A 418 20.59 -2.23 -22.19
N MET A 419 21.48 -2.88 -21.45
CA MET A 419 22.36 -2.26 -20.45
C MET A 419 23.70 -1.78 -21.03
N GLU A 420 23.96 -2.04 -22.32
CA GLU A 420 25.24 -1.81 -22.99
C GLU A 420 26.40 -2.59 -22.31
N ILE A 421 26.13 -3.79 -21.80
CA ILE A 421 27.11 -4.67 -21.17
C ILE A 421 27.52 -5.75 -22.17
N PRO A 422 28.79 -5.81 -22.61
CA PRO A 422 29.24 -6.86 -23.52
C PRO A 422 29.30 -8.19 -22.77
N LEU A 423 28.63 -9.19 -23.34
CA LEU A 423 28.73 -10.61 -22.97
C LEU A 423 29.70 -11.32 -23.93
N ASP A 424 30.31 -12.41 -23.47
CA ASP A 424 31.10 -13.27 -24.34
C ASP A 424 30.25 -13.86 -25.49
N LYS A 425 30.83 -13.88 -26.69
CA LYS A 425 30.18 -14.41 -27.90
C LYS A 425 30.38 -15.92 -27.92
N GLN A 426 29.45 -16.68 -27.36
CA GLN A 426 29.33 -18.08 -27.73
C GLN A 426 28.42 -18.20 -28.97
N GLU A 427 28.90 -18.96 -29.96
CA GLU A 427 28.16 -19.33 -31.16
C GLU A 427 26.84 -19.98 -30.74
N VAL A 428 25.74 -19.28 -31.00
CA VAL A 428 24.43 -19.91 -31.11
C VAL A 428 24.59 -20.91 -32.25
N SER A 429 24.57 -22.21 -31.92
CA SER A 429 24.48 -23.28 -32.92
C SER A 429 23.39 -22.91 -33.93
N ASP A 430 23.76 -22.88 -35.21
CA ASP A 430 22.91 -22.52 -36.35
C ASP A 430 21.60 -23.36 -36.45
N ALA A 431 21.37 -24.31 -35.55
CA ALA A 431 20.16 -25.10 -35.44
C ALA A 431 18.91 -24.32 -34.96
N GLU A 432 19.04 -23.22 -34.22
CA GLU A 432 17.88 -22.46 -33.71
C GLU A 432 17.48 -21.25 -34.56
N ARG A 433 18.40 -20.71 -35.38
CA ARG A 433 18.07 -19.63 -36.35
C ARG A 433 17.19 -20.13 -37.50
N GLN A 434 17.21 -21.42 -37.82
CA GLN A 434 16.44 -21.99 -38.93
C GLN A 434 14.95 -22.26 -38.65
N LYS A 435 14.41 -21.91 -37.47
CA LYS A 435 12.98 -22.17 -37.15
C LYS A 435 12.05 -20.96 -37.05
N LYS A 436 12.51 -19.74 -37.35
CA LYS A 436 11.67 -18.53 -37.33
C LYS A 436 12.01 -17.48 -38.40
N GLU A 437 12.36 -17.92 -39.61
CA GLU A 437 12.10 -17.11 -40.79
C GLU A 437 11.00 -17.81 -41.59
N VAL A 438 9.83 -17.16 -41.70
CA VAL A 438 8.86 -17.53 -42.72
C VAL A 438 9.55 -17.24 -44.04
N PRO A 439 9.75 -18.22 -44.94
CA PRO A 439 10.37 -17.95 -46.23
C PRO A 439 9.59 -16.84 -46.93
N ASP A 440 10.28 -15.81 -47.45
CA ASP A 440 9.61 -14.73 -48.20
C ASP A 440 8.73 -15.29 -49.34
N THR A 441 9.08 -16.46 -49.87
CA THR A 441 8.29 -17.21 -50.85
C THR A 441 6.90 -17.61 -50.36
N PHE A 442 6.73 -17.91 -49.07
CA PHE A 442 5.42 -18.30 -48.50
C PHE A 442 4.48 -17.09 -48.34
N VAL A 443 5.04 -15.92 -48.03
CA VAL A 443 4.26 -14.67 -47.92
C VAL A 443 3.86 -14.15 -49.30
N GLU A 444 4.71 -14.33 -50.32
CA GLU A 444 4.34 -14.03 -51.71
C GLU A 444 3.30 -15.01 -52.28
N GLU A 445 3.43 -16.32 -52.01
CA GLU A 445 2.43 -17.32 -52.42
C GLU A 445 1.04 -17.04 -51.83
N ILE A 446 0.95 -16.63 -50.56
CA ILE A 446 -0.34 -16.27 -49.93
C ILE A 446 -0.93 -14.99 -50.53
N ARG A 447 -0.10 -14.04 -50.99
CA ARG A 447 -0.57 -12.79 -51.61
C ARG A 447 -1.14 -12.99 -53.01
N GLU A 448 -0.69 -14.01 -53.74
CA GLU A 448 -1.19 -14.35 -55.08
C GLU A 448 -2.39 -15.32 -55.05
N MET A 449 -2.73 -15.89 -53.89
CA MET A 449 -3.88 -16.79 -53.75
C MET A 449 -5.23 -16.04 -53.76
N PRO A 450 -6.27 -16.60 -54.41
CA PRO A 450 -7.63 -16.10 -54.30
C PRO A 450 -8.08 -16.12 -52.83
N GLN A 451 -8.77 -15.06 -52.41
CA GLN A 451 -9.15 -14.82 -51.01
C GLN A 451 -9.95 -15.99 -50.39
N GLU A 452 -10.75 -16.69 -51.21
CA GLU A 452 -11.53 -17.87 -50.82
C GLU A 452 -10.66 -19.07 -50.42
N VAL A 453 -9.51 -19.26 -51.07
CA VAL A 453 -8.57 -20.36 -50.79
C VAL A 453 -7.80 -20.11 -49.50
N VAL A 454 -7.45 -18.85 -49.24
CA VAL A 454 -6.77 -18.44 -47.99
C VAL A 454 -7.69 -18.63 -46.79
N VAL A 455 -8.98 -18.30 -46.94
CA VAL A 455 -9.98 -18.52 -45.89
C VAL A 455 -10.18 -20.01 -45.60
N ASP A 456 -10.24 -20.86 -46.63
CA ASP A 456 -10.39 -22.32 -46.46
C ASP A 456 -9.18 -22.97 -45.77
N LEU A 457 -7.96 -22.52 -46.10
CA LEU A 457 -6.71 -22.96 -45.45
C LEU A 457 -6.66 -22.56 -43.97
N LEU A 458 -7.02 -21.31 -43.66
CA LEU A 458 -7.09 -20.84 -42.27
C LEU A 458 -8.17 -21.56 -41.48
N THR A 459 -9.30 -21.88 -42.11
CA THR A 459 -10.41 -22.58 -41.46
C THR A 459 -10.02 -24.02 -41.11
N ARG A 460 -9.28 -24.73 -41.98
CA ARG A 460 -8.74 -26.07 -41.69
C ARG A 460 -7.70 -26.08 -40.58
N GLU A 461 -6.79 -25.11 -40.56
CA GLU A 461 -5.81 -24.96 -39.48
C GLU A 461 -6.50 -24.63 -38.14
N LEU A 462 -7.58 -23.85 -38.17
CA LEU A 462 -8.40 -23.56 -36.99
C LEU A 462 -9.16 -24.80 -36.46
N GLU A 463 -9.55 -25.72 -37.35
CA GLU A 463 -10.20 -26.99 -36.98
C GLU A 463 -9.22 -28.03 -36.38
N ASP A 464 -7.93 -27.96 -36.73
CA ASP A 464 -6.88 -28.83 -36.21
C ASP A 464 -6.25 -28.33 -34.87
N LEU A 465 -6.68 -27.17 -34.35
CA LEU A 465 -6.22 -26.67 -33.07
C LEU A 465 -6.86 -27.46 -31.89
N PRO A 466 -6.07 -27.88 -30.88
CA PRO A 466 -6.61 -28.56 -29.71
C PRO A 466 -7.65 -27.68 -29.00
N SER A 467 -8.72 -28.33 -28.52
CA SER A 467 -9.94 -27.71 -27.97
C SER A 467 -9.74 -26.77 -26.77
N GLU A 468 -8.52 -26.65 -26.25
CA GLU A 468 -8.13 -25.69 -25.21
C GLU A 468 -7.98 -24.25 -25.74
N PHE A 469 -7.93 -24.04 -27.07
CA PHE A 469 -7.80 -22.72 -27.70
C PHE A 469 -9.10 -22.16 -28.31
N LEU A 470 -10.22 -22.87 -28.22
CA LEU A 470 -11.51 -22.49 -28.82
C LEU A 470 -12.53 -21.89 -27.82
N ASN A 471 -12.07 -21.35 -26.67
CA ASN A 471 -12.93 -20.62 -25.72
C ASN A 471 -12.43 -19.20 -25.44
#